data_AF-A0A229NX49-F1
#
_entry.id   AF-A0A229NX49-F1
#
_cell.length_a   1.000
_cell.length_b   1.000
_cell.length_c   1.000
_cell.angle_alpha   90.00
_cell.angle_beta   90.00
_cell.angle_gamma   90.00
#
_symmetry.space_group_name_H-M   'P 1'
#
loop_
_entity.id
_entity.type
_entity.pdbx_description
1 polymer ?
#
loop_
_entity_poly.entity_id
_entity_poly.type
_entity_poly.pdbx_seq_one_letter_code
_entity_poly.pdbx_strand_id
1 'polypeptide(L)'
;MRNISNSYGSNLGLILVLFILLVITICFFSRNSVNNGPDDGSDDESSELGATRGFTLVNSAEGLNLVVSFIKNAEEPTPTFLPSGDENHFRVPIGSTATVIYSVYTTSYASLVGKFSASMYSISLVQDVGFRSISTTAPLRWFYGITPSNLVLVNK
;
A
#
# COMPACT_ATOMS: atom_id res chain seq x y z
N MET A 1 -5.23 63.06 -48.53
CA MET A 1 -4.25 62.01 -48.87
C MET A 1 -3.75 61.40 -47.56
N ARG A 2 -3.91 60.08 -47.42
CA ARG A 2 -3.38 59.14 -46.39
C ARG A 2 -3.84 59.26 -44.92
N ASN A 3 -4.76 58.34 -44.61
CA ASN A 3 -5.19 57.87 -43.30
C ASN A 3 -4.10 56.96 -42.70
N ILE A 4 -3.70 57.17 -41.44
CA ILE A 4 -2.78 56.29 -40.69
C ILE A 4 -3.53 55.81 -39.45
N SER A 5 -4.08 54.61 -39.53
CA SER A 5 -4.69 53.91 -38.40
C SER A 5 -3.58 53.34 -37.50
N ASN A 6 -3.37 53.92 -36.32
CA ASN A 6 -2.57 53.33 -35.26
C ASN A 6 -3.33 52.13 -34.67
N SER A 7 -2.94 50.92 -35.07
CA SER A 7 -3.47 49.68 -34.52
C SER A 7 -2.94 49.46 -33.09
N TYR A 8 -3.73 49.88 -32.09
CA TYR A 8 -3.59 49.55 -30.66
C TYR A 8 -3.90 48.04 -30.38
N GLY A 9 -3.47 47.13 -31.26
CA GLY A 9 -3.78 45.70 -31.19
C GLY A 9 -2.67 44.80 -30.65
N SER A 10 -1.45 45.32 -30.48
CA SER A 10 -0.25 44.50 -30.21
C SER A 10 -0.18 43.94 -28.78
N ASN A 11 -0.57 44.74 -27.77
CA ASN A 11 -0.43 44.35 -26.37
C ASN A 11 -1.48 43.34 -25.92
N LEU A 12 -2.68 43.39 -26.52
CA LEU A 12 -3.79 42.50 -26.16
C LEU A 12 -3.51 41.06 -26.62
N GLY A 13 -2.87 40.89 -27.78
CA GLY A 13 -2.42 39.58 -28.26
C GLY A 13 -1.35 38.97 -27.36
N LEU A 14 -0.39 39.77 -26.90
CA LEU A 14 0.69 39.31 -26.00
C LEU A 14 0.13 38.87 -24.64
N ILE A 15 -0.82 39.62 -24.09
CA ILE A 15 -1.55 39.26 -22.87
C ILE A 15 -2.32 37.95 -23.05
N LEU A 16 -2.98 37.77 -24.20
CA LEU A 16 -3.74 36.55 -24.51
C LEU A 16 -2.83 35.32 -24.60
N VAL A 17 -1.66 35.44 -25.23
CA VAL A 17 -0.68 34.36 -25.31
C VAL A 17 -0.13 33.99 -23.93
N LEU A 18 0.19 34.99 -23.11
CA LEU A 18 0.66 34.76 -21.74
C LEU A 18 -0.40 34.05 -20.89
N PHE A 19 -1.66 34.46 -21.03
CA PHE A 19 -2.78 33.84 -20.32
C PHE A 19 -3.00 32.38 -20.73
N ILE A 20 -2.95 32.08 -22.04
CA ILE A 20 -3.09 30.71 -22.53
C ILE A 20 -1.93 29.83 -22.06
N LEU A 21 -0.69 30.35 -22.10
CA LEU A 21 0.48 29.62 -21.59
C LEU A 21 0.37 29.33 -20.11
N LEU A 22 -0.08 30.29 -19.30
CA LEU A 22 -0.31 30.11 -17.87
C LEU A 22 -1.40 29.06 -17.58
N VAL A 23 -2.50 29.07 -18.34
CA VAL A 23 -3.56 28.06 -18.19
C VAL A 23 -3.03 26.66 -18.54
N ILE A 24 -2.26 26.52 -19.61
CA ILE A 24 -1.68 25.22 -20.00
C ILE A 24 -0.71 24.70 -18.93
N THR A 25 0.16 25.56 -18.36
CA THR A 25 1.07 25.13 -17.30
C THR A 25 0.31 24.72 -16.04
N ILE A 26 -0.68 25.51 -15.60
CA ILE A 26 -1.55 25.16 -14.47
C ILE A 26 -2.27 23.83 -14.74
N CYS A 27 -2.82 23.62 -15.94
CA CYS A 27 -3.47 22.36 -16.29
C CYS A 27 -2.49 21.17 -16.30
N PHE A 28 -1.26 21.33 -16.78
CA PHE A 28 -0.26 20.27 -16.78
C PHE A 28 0.19 19.90 -15.36
N PHE A 29 0.41 20.89 -14.50
CA PHE A 29 0.77 20.65 -13.10
C PHE A 29 -0.42 20.15 -12.26
N SER A 30 -1.64 20.60 -12.56
CA SER A 30 -2.87 20.18 -11.87
C SER A 30 -3.32 18.76 -12.27
N ARG A 31 -3.04 18.30 -13.49
CA ARG A 31 -3.40 16.94 -13.95
C ARG A 31 -2.55 15.83 -13.32
N ASN A 32 -1.46 16.18 -12.64
CA ASN A 32 -0.70 15.29 -11.77
C ASN A 32 -1.15 15.33 -10.29
N SER A 33 -2.15 16.15 -9.95
CA SER A 33 -2.80 16.17 -8.64
C SER A 33 -4.21 15.61 -8.76
N VAL A 34 -4.32 14.28 -8.76
CA VAL A 34 -5.63 13.62 -8.68
C VAL A 34 -6.06 13.61 -7.22
N ASN A 35 -7.04 14.47 -6.94
CA ASN A 35 -8.02 14.48 -5.85
C ASN A 35 -7.56 14.93 -4.46
N ASN A 36 -7.70 16.23 -4.19
CA ASN A 36 -8.17 16.70 -2.89
C ASN A 36 -9.34 17.67 -3.10
N GLY A 37 -10.47 17.37 -2.46
CA GLY A 37 -11.60 18.27 -2.29
C GLY A 37 -11.27 19.40 -1.29
N PRO A 38 -12.17 20.36 -1.10
CA PRO A 38 -11.80 21.69 -0.61
C PRO A 38 -11.56 21.71 0.90
N ASP A 39 -10.41 22.29 1.25
CA ASP A 39 -10.21 23.31 2.29
C ASP A 39 -11.07 23.17 3.55
N ASP A 40 -10.49 22.57 4.59
CA ASP A 40 -10.56 23.17 5.91
C ASP A 40 -9.13 23.20 6.49
N GLY A 41 -8.72 24.39 6.90
CA GLY A 41 -7.34 24.72 7.18
C GLY A 41 -6.82 24.09 8.45
N SER A 42 -5.61 23.55 8.38
CA SER A 42 -4.64 23.61 9.47
C SER A 42 -3.30 23.16 8.93
N ASP A 43 -2.31 24.02 9.13
CA ASP A 43 -0.90 23.71 9.00
C ASP A 43 -0.60 22.37 9.68
N ASP A 44 -0.10 21.39 8.92
CA ASP A 44 0.74 20.33 9.46
C ASP A 44 1.51 19.73 8.29
N GLU A 45 2.82 19.98 8.26
CA GLU A 45 3.79 19.02 7.73
C GLU A 45 3.55 17.69 8.46
N SER A 46 2.58 16.91 8.00
CA SER A 46 2.08 15.74 8.70
C SER A 46 3.13 14.64 8.65
N SER A 47 4.02 14.68 9.64
CA SER A 47 4.92 13.64 10.13
C SER A 47 4.81 12.30 9.39
N GLU A 48 5.73 12.07 8.46
CA GLU A 48 6.04 10.72 7.94
C GLU A 48 6.50 9.77 9.08
N LEU A 49 6.83 10.34 10.25
CA LEU A 49 7.02 9.64 11.52
C LEU A 49 5.70 9.04 12.03
N GLY A 50 5.36 7.85 11.55
CA GLY A 50 4.23 7.06 12.08
C GLY A 50 3.31 6.44 11.03
N ALA A 51 3.52 6.73 9.75
CA ALA A 51 2.74 6.11 8.68
C ALA A 51 2.98 4.59 8.62
N THR A 52 1.92 3.82 8.42
CA THR A 52 1.95 2.35 8.29
C THR A 52 1.30 1.89 6.99
N ARG A 53 1.66 0.68 6.55
CA ARG A 53 1.05 -0.01 5.41
C ARG A 53 0.43 -1.32 5.84
N GLY A 54 -0.74 -1.61 5.26
CA GLY A 54 -1.51 -2.83 5.52
C GLY A 54 -1.01 -4.01 4.69
N PHE A 55 -0.93 -5.17 5.34
CA PHE A 55 -0.66 -6.46 4.72
C PHE A 55 -1.71 -7.45 5.17
N THR A 56 -2.19 -8.26 4.24
CA THR A 56 -3.21 -9.27 4.49
C THR A 56 -2.63 -10.64 4.22
N LEU A 57 -2.79 -11.54 5.18
CA LEU A 57 -2.45 -12.95 5.04
C LEU A 57 -3.71 -13.77 5.19
N VAL A 58 -4.11 -14.46 4.13
CA VAL A 58 -5.32 -15.28 4.06
C VAL A 58 -4.93 -16.74 4.21
N ASN A 59 -5.55 -17.44 5.14
CA ASN A 59 -5.42 -18.88 5.27
C ASN A 59 -6.57 -19.58 4.54
N SER A 60 -6.35 -19.95 3.28
CA SER A 60 -7.28 -20.78 2.51
C SER A 60 -6.88 -22.27 2.52
N ALA A 61 -6.00 -22.69 3.43
CA ALA A 61 -5.60 -24.09 3.54
C ALA A 61 -6.63 -24.85 4.38
N GLU A 62 -7.38 -25.75 3.73
CA GLU A 62 -8.36 -26.61 4.39
C GLU A 62 -7.69 -27.51 5.42
N GLY A 63 -8.35 -27.61 6.57
CA GLY A 63 -7.92 -28.48 7.67
C GLY A 63 -6.68 -27.99 8.43
N LEU A 64 -6.11 -26.83 8.08
CA LEU A 64 -4.94 -26.26 8.74
C LEU A 64 -5.24 -24.93 9.42
N ASN A 65 -4.68 -24.79 10.62
CA ASN A 65 -4.88 -23.68 11.54
C ASN A 65 -3.53 -23.02 11.81
N LEU A 66 -3.43 -21.71 11.70
CA LEU A 66 -2.21 -20.95 11.92
C LEU A 66 -2.28 -20.22 13.25
N VAL A 67 -1.25 -20.37 14.09
CA VAL A 67 -1.12 -19.64 15.37
C VAL A 67 0.14 -18.80 15.31
N VAL A 68 0.02 -17.49 15.52
CA VAL A 68 1.17 -16.59 15.59
C VAL A 68 2.10 -17.07 16.70
N SER A 69 3.34 -17.36 16.31
CA SER A 69 4.40 -17.79 17.23
C SER A 69 5.43 -16.69 17.49
N PHE A 70 5.60 -15.78 16.54
CA PHE A 70 6.53 -14.66 16.65
C PHE A 70 6.16 -13.55 15.66
N ILE A 71 6.25 -12.29 16.14
CA ILE A 71 6.15 -11.09 15.32
C ILE A 71 7.29 -10.14 15.66
N LYS A 72 7.83 -9.49 14.64
CA LYS A 72 8.81 -8.41 14.78
C LYS A 72 8.42 -7.24 13.88
N ASN A 73 8.46 -6.03 14.44
CA ASN A 73 8.26 -4.75 13.74
C ASN A 73 6.93 -4.61 12.98
N ALA A 74 5.89 -5.32 13.41
CA ALA A 74 4.51 -5.10 12.98
C ALA A 74 3.62 -5.00 14.22
N GLU A 75 2.48 -4.33 14.06
CA GLU A 75 1.39 -4.44 15.01
C GLU A 75 0.89 -5.90 15.05
N GLU A 76 0.64 -6.41 16.24
CA GLU A 76 0.16 -7.78 16.44
C GLU A 76 -1.27 -7.90 15.87
N PRO A 77 -1.55 -8.88 14.99
CA PRO A 77 -2.87 -9.04 14.43
C PRO A 77 -3.81 -9.54 15.52
N THR A 78 -5.02 -9.00 15.55
CA THR A 78 -6.10 -9.50 16.39
C THR A 78 -7.14 -10.16 15.49
N PRO A 79 -7.36 -11.49 15.58
CA PRO A 79 -6.76 -12.45 16.51
C PRO A 79 -5.38 -12.99 16.10
N THR A 80 -4.57 -13.41 17.08
CA THR A 80 -3.28 -14.12 16.86
C THR A 80 -3.47 -15.56 16.35
N PHE A 81 -4.72 -16.01 16.29
CA PHE A 81 -5.13 -17.28 15.73
C PHE A 81 -5.82 -17.07 14.39
N LEU A 82 -5.44 -17.83 13.39
CA LEU A 82 -5.93 -17.75 12.02
C LEU A 82 -6.45 -19.12 11.56
N PRO A 83 -7.76 -19.39 11.68
CA PRO A 83 -8.35 -20.64 11.20
C PRO A 83 -8.36 -20.71 9.67
N SER A 84 -8.69 -21.89 9.15
CA SER A 84 -8.97 -22.07 7.72
C SER A 84 -10.17 -21.22 7.30
N GLY A 85 -10.03 -20.46 6.22
CA GLY A 85 -11.03 -19.54 5.66
C GLY A 85 -10.87 -18.08 6.08
N ASP A 86 -10.06 -17.79 7.10
CA ASP A 86 -9.92 -16.45 7.67
C ASP A 86 -8.67 -15.72 7.18
N GLU A 87 -8.55 -14.45 7.56
CA GLU A 87 -7.43 -13.58 7.24
C GLU A 87 -6.90 -12.82 8.46
N ASN A 88 -5.61 -12.48 8.40
CA ASN A 88 -4.94 -11.63 9.38
C ASN A 88 -4.38 -10.38 8.72
N HIS A 89 -4.60 -9.24 9.38
CA HIS A 89 -4.16 -7.93 8.92
C HIS A 89 -3.01 -7.43 9.78
N PHE A 90 -1.91 -7.05 9.13
CA PHE A 90 -0.74 -6.47 9.75
C PHE A 90 -0.56 -5.03 9.33
N ARG A 91 -0.12 -4.19 10.26
CA ARG A 91 0.35 -2.84 9.97
C ARG A 91 1.85 -2.77 10.17
N VAL A 92 2.55 -2.40 9.11
CA VAL A 92 4.01 -2.32 9.06
C VAL A 92 4.42 -0.86 8.85
N PRO A 93 5.27 -0.28 9.72
CA PRO A 93 5.78 1.07 9.53
C PRO A 93 6.45 1.25 8.18
N ILE A 94 6.29 2.43 7.58
CA ILE A 94 7.01 2.79 6.36
C ILE A 94 8.52 2.90 6.63
N GLY A 95 9.34 2.53 5.65
CA GLY A 95 10.80 2.45 5.79
C GLY A 95 11.28 1.22 6.56
N SER A 96 10.41 0.23 6.79
CA SER A 96 10.69 -0.91 7.66
C SER A 96 10.41 -2.27 7.03
N THR A 97 10.81 -3.32 7.73
CA THR A 97 10.47 -4.70 7.43
C THR A 97 10.01 -5.38 8.69
N ALA A 98 8.84 -6.01 8.60
CA ALA A 98 8.28 -6.86 9.61
C ALA A 98 8.45 -8.33 9.26
N THR A 99 8.46 -9.18 10.28
CA THR A 99 8.49 -10.63 10.11
C THR A 99 7.41 -11.26 10.97
N VAL A 100 6.68 -12.21 10.39
CA VAL A 100 5.72 -13.05 11.10
C VAL A 100 6.07 -14.52 10.93
N ILE A 101 5.96 -15.27 12.02
CA ILE A 101 6.12 -16.73 12.03
C ILE A 101 4.86 -17.34 12.65
N TYR A 102 4.26 -18.27 11.93
CA TYR A 102 3.14 -19.08 12.38
C TYR A 102 3.57 -20.51 12.65
N SER A 103 3.08 -21.06 13.77
CA SER A 103 2.99 -22.50 13.99
C SER A 103 1.73 -23.01 13.30
N VAL A 104 1.85 -24.07 12.50
CA VAL A 104 0.75 -24.62 11.70
C VAL A 104 0.26 -25.91 12.37
N TYR A 105 -1.02 -25.95 12.72
CA TYR A 105 -1.67 -27.06 13.39
C TYR A 105 -2.75 -27.69 12.51
N THR A 106 -3.13 -28.92 12.80
CA THR A 106 -4.38 -29.50 12.29
C THR A 106 -5.59 -28.77 12.86
N THR A 107 -6.75 -28.91 12.22
CA THR A 107 -8.02 -28.25 12.64
C THR A 107 -8.44 -28.59 14.07
N SER A 108 -8.06 -29.77 14.55
CA SER A 108 -8.28 -30.24 15.92
C SER A 108 -7.28 -29.67 16.93
N TYR A 109 -6.30 -28.87 16.51
CA TYR A 109 -5.15 -28.38 17.29
C TYR A 109 -4.30 -29.48 17.96
N ALA A 110 -4.56 -30.74 17.65
CA ALA A 110 -3.93 -31.86 18.32
C ALA A 110 -2.48 -32.09 17.88
N SER A 111 -2.09 -31.61 16.70
CA SER A 111 -0.77 -31.86 16.14
C SER A 111 -0.19 -30.63 15.44
N LEU A 112 1.06 -30.31 15.78
CA LEU A 112 1.88 -29.34 15.05
C LEU A 112 2.38 -29.99 13.75
N VAL A 113 1.94 -29.46 12.62
CA VAL A 113 2.24 -29.98 11.27
C VAL A 113 3.48 -29.30 10.69
N GLY A 114 3.80 -28.08 11.13
CA GLY A 114 5.00 -27.38 10.70
C GLY A 114 4.98 -25.90 11.06
N LYS A 115 5.78 -25.12 10.34
CA LYS A 115 5.86 -23.67 10.48
C LYS A 115 5.70 -22.98 9.14
N PHE A 116 5.20 -21.75 9.18
CA PHE A 116 5.16 -20.82 8.07
C PHE A 116 5.80 -19.51 8.51
N SER A 117 6.62 -18.90 7.65
CA SER A 117 7.29 -17.63 7.94
C SER A 117 7.26 -16.75 6.70
N ALA A 118 7.00 -15.46 6.91
CA ALA A 118 7.08 -14.45 5.86
C ALA A 118 7.58 -13.11 6.42
N SER A 119 8.28 -12.36 5.58
CA SER A 119 8.65 -10.98 5.86
C SER A 119 7.81 -10.02 5.01
N MET A 120 7.29 -8.97 5.63
CA MET A 120 6.53 -7.89 5.00
C MET A 120 7.42 -6.67 4.92
N TYR A 121 7.58 -6.09 3.73
CA TYR A 121 8.42 -4.91 3.53
C TYR A 121 7.59 -3.72 3.05
N SER A 122 7.83 -2.56 3.66
CA SER A 122 7.19 -1.28 3.34
C SER A 122 8.30 -0.24 3.20
N ILE A 123 8.66 0.12 1.98
CA ILE A 123 9.84 0.97 1.71
C ILE A 123 9.48 2.45 1.76
N SER A 124 8.43 2.87 1.06
CA SER A 124 7.94 4.25 1.06
C SER A 124 6.44 4.32 0.73
N LEU A 125 5.86 5.53 0.73
CA LEU A 125 4.47 5.75 0.32
C LEU A 125 4.24 5.52 -1.19
N VAL A 126 5.28 5.65 -2.02
CA VAL A 126 5.19 5.58 -3.48
C VAL A 126 5.92 4.37 -4.08
N GLN A 127 6.71 3.65 -3.29
CA GLN A 127 7.41 2.45 -3.70
C GLN A 127 6.68 1.16 -3.31
N ASP A 128 7.08 0.07 -3.95
CA ASP A 128 6.52 -1.26 -3.77
C ASP A 128 6.48 -1.71 -2.30
N VAL A 129 5.36 -2.33 -1.96
CA VAL A 129 5.15 -3.09 -0.74
C VAL A 129 4.98 -4.55 -1.11
N GLY A 130 5.32 -5.48 -0.21
CA GLY A 130 5.00 -6.88 -0.47
C GLY A 130 5.55 -7.86 0.55
N PHE A 131 5.39 -9.13 0.25
CA PHE A 131 6.00 -10.21 1.01
C PHE A 131 7.32 -10.65 0.37
N ARG A 132 8.26 -11.08 1.22
CA ARG A 132 9.53 -11.70 0.82
C ARG A 132 9.96 -12.73 1.84
N SER A 133 11.01 -13.49 1.52
CA SER A 133 11.58 -14.50 2.41
C SER A 133 10.53 -15.49 2.94
N ILE A 134 9.58 -15.86 2.07
CA ILE A 134 8.48 -16.76 2.42
C ILE A 134 9.02 -18.18 2.47
N SER A 135 8.79 -18.87 3.58
CA SER A 135 9.24 -20.25 3.79
C SER A 135 8.22 -21.02 4.61
N THR A 136 8.13 -22.32 4.36
CA THR A 136 7.27 -23.20 5.14
C THR A 136 7.84 -24.61 5.22
N THR A 137 7.66 -25.23 6.38
CA THR A 137 7.90 -26.66 6.60
C THR A 137 6.59 -27.46 6.68
N ALA A 138 5.45 -26.76 6.73
CA ALA A 138 4.12 -27.35 6.71
C ALA A 138 3.72 -27.72 5.26
N PRO A 139 2.68 -28.55 5.06
CA PRO A 139 2.11 -28.85 3.74
C PRO A 139 1.29 -27.67 3.19
N LEU A 140 1.93 -26.52 3.08
CA LEU A 140 1.37 -25.27 2.56
C LEU A 140 2.06 -24.90 1.23
N ARG A 141 1.29 -24.30 0.34
CA ARG A 141 1.74 -23.49 -0.80
C ARG A 141 1.21 -22.08 -0.61
N TRP A 142 1.77 -21.14 -1.37
CA TRP A 142 1.39 -19.74 -1.29
C TRP A 142 1.40 -19.09 -2.67
N PHE A 143 0.60 -18.05 -2.83
CA PHE A 143 0.60 -17.16 -3.98
C PHE A 143 0.15 -15.75 -3.56
N TYR A 144 0.51 -14.76 -4.38
CA TYR A 144 0.04 -13.38 -4.17
C TYR A 144 -1.42 -13.23 -4.61
N GLY A 145 -2.20 -12.49 -3.83
CA GLY A 145 -3.55 -12.10 -4.21
C GLY A 145 -3.55 -11.01 -5.29
N ILE A 146 -4.64 -10.23 -5.35
CA ILE A 146 -4.80 -9.14 -6.34
C ILE A 146 -3.69 -8.08 -6.16
N THR A 147 -3.23 -7.88 -4.92
CA THR A 147 -2.15 -6.95 -4.59
C THR A 147 -0.93 -7.71 -4.03
N PRO A 148 0.30 -7.19 -4.21
CA PRO A 148 1.50 -7.76 -3.59
C PRO A 148 1.49 -7.78 -2.05
N SER A 149 0.64 -6.94 -1.44
CA SER A 149 0.38 -6.89 0.01
C SER A 149 -0.63 -7.93 0.50
N ASN A 150 -1.17 -8.77 -0.39
CA ASN A 150 -2.07 -9.86 -0.05
C ASN A 150 -1.38 -11.21 -0.35
N LEU A 151 -1.24 -12.05 0.66
CA LEU A 151 -0.66 -13.38 0.53
C LEU A 151 -1.70 -14.44 0.90
N VAL A 152 -1.93 -15.39 0.01
CA VAL A 152 -2.88 -16.48 0.19
C VAL A 152 -2.15 -17.78 0.39
N LEU A 153 -2.50 -18.51 1.47
CA LEU A 153 -1.97 -19.83 1.80
C LEU A 153 -2.99 -20.91 1.44
N VAL A 154 -2.54 -21.99 0.82
CA VAL A 154 -3.36 -23.15 0.44
C VAL A 154 -2.63 -24.45 0.75
N ASN A 155 -3.32 -25.59 0.74
CA ASN A 155 -2.66 -26.89 0.92
C ASN A 155 -1.70 -27.20 -0.24
N LYS A 156 -0.64 -27.94 0.07
CA LYS A 156 0.34 -28.41 -0.91
C LYS A 156 -0.12 -29.60 -1.71
#